data_AF-A0A7Z9WM82-F1
#
_entry.id   AF-A0A7Z9WM82-F1
#
_cell.length_a   1.000
_cell.length_b   1.000
_cell.length_c   1.000
_cell.angle_alpha   90.00
_cell.angle_beta   90.00
_cell.angle_gamma   90.00
#
_symmetry.space_group_name_H-M   'P 1'
#
loop_
_entity.id
_entity.type
_entity.pdbx_description
1 polymer ?
#
loop_
_entity_poly.entity_id
_entity_poly.type
_entity_poly.pdbx_seq_one_letter_code
_entity_poly.pdbx_strand_id
1 'polypeptide(L)' 'MESCSFRAIQVGAFRNVQEKYLKDIEKRGFSYRLKVINKSNGSSITKVLIGPYDNKNEAREDLLKVKESVAKGAYLTKV' A
#
# COMPACT_ATOMS: atom_id res chain seq x y z
N MET A 1 -4.69 -19.72 -18.59
CA MET A 1 -3.41 -19.31 -18.00
C MET A 1 -3.48 -17.83 -17.74
N GLU A 2 -3.98 -17.45 -16.57
CA GLU A 2 -4.17 -16.05 -16.20
C GLU A 2 -2.82 -15.35 -16.06
N SER A 3 -2.67 -14.21 -16.71
CA SER A 3 -1.48 -13.37 -16.64
C SER A 3 -1.18 -13.05 -15.18
N CYS A 4 -0.10 -13.62 -14.65
CA CYS A 4 0.40 -13.35 -13.31
C CYS A 4 0.67 -11.84 -13.22
N SER A 5 -0.27 -11.15 -12.61
CA SER A 5 -0.31 -9.70 -12.49
C SER A 5 -0.07 -9.42 -11.03
N PHE A 6 1.17 -9.07 -10.68
CA PHE A 6 1.52 -8.70 -9.32
C PHE A 6 0.63 -7.53 -8.90
N ARG A 7 -0.08 -7.69 -7.79
CA ARG A 7 -0.98 -6.66 -7.24
C ARG A 7 -0.40 -6.19 -5.92
N ALA A 8 -0.49 -4.90 -5.67
CA ALA A 8 -0.16 -4.31 -4.39
C ALA A 8 -1.34 -3.46 -3.92
N ILE A 9 -1.48 -3.28 -2.61
CA ILE A 9 -2.48 -2.35 -2.07
C ILE A 9 -1.78 -1.02 -1.81
N GLN A 10 -2.11 0.02 -2.57
CA GLN A 10 -1.63 1.35 -2.26
C GLN A 10 -2.55 1.97 -1.19
N VAL A 11 -2.04 2.11 0.02
CA VAL A 11 -2.77 2.71 1.16
C VAL A 11 -2.79 4.24 1.11
N GLY A 12 -1.76 4.83 0.51
CA GLY A 12 -1.67 6.27 0.33
C GLY A 12 -0.34 6.70 -0.27
N ALA A 13 -0.29 7.99 -0.61
CA ALA A 13 0.92 8.65 -1.05
C ALA A 13 1.10 9.90 -0.19
N PHE A 14 2.13 9.90 0.65
CA PHE A 14 2.38 10.94 1.63
C PHE A 14 3.66 11.66 1.29
N ARG A 15 3.65 13.00 1.42
CA ARG A 15 4.88 13.79 1.27
C ARG A 15 5.85 13.54 2.43
N ASN A 16 5.29 13.37 3.62
CA ASN A 16 6.00 12.91 4.81
C ASN A 16 5.14 11.84 5.49
N VAL A 17 5.62 10.61 5.55
CA VAL A 17 4.88 9.51 6.20
C VAL A 17 5.14 9.60 7.70
N GLN A 18 4.07 9.63 8.51
CA GLN A 18 4.25 9.66 9.96
C GLN A 18 4.70 8.27 10.44
N GLU A 19 5.71 8.19 11.30
CA GLU A 19 6.15 6.93 11.91
C GLU A 19 5.02 6.21 12.65
N LYS A 20 4.10 6.97 13.26
CA LYS A 20 2.89 6.41 13.89
C LYS A 20 2.06 5.58 12.91
N TYR A 21 1.96 6.04 11.67
CA TYR A 21 1.21 5.32 10.62
C TYR A 21 1.91 4.02 10.23
N LEU A 22 3.23 4.04 10.09
CA LEU A 22 4.03 2.84 9.82
C LEU A 22 3.89 1.81 10.95
N LYS A 23 4.00 2.28 12.21
CA LYS A 23 3.82 1.44 13.40
C LYS A 23 2.41 0.87 13.51
N ASP A 24 1.37 1.62 13.12
CA ASP A 24 -0.02 1.11 13.15
C ASP A 24 -0.22 -0.02 12.14
N ILE A 25 0.41 0.08 10.96
CA ILE A 25 0.39 -0.98 9.95
C ILE A 25 1.12 -2.23 10.46
N GLU A 26 2.31 -2.04 11.02
CA GLU A 26 3.15 -3.13 11.55
C GLU A 26 2.47 -3.84 12.73
N LYS A 27 1.86 -3.08 13.65
CA LYS A 27 1.10 -3.61 14.80
C LYS A 27 -0.07 -4.49 14.39
N ARG A 28 -0.61 -4.30 13.19
CA ARG A 28 -1.72 -5.08 12.65
C ARG A 28 -1.27 -6.31 11.88
N GLY A 29 0.04 -6.54 11.80
CA GLY A 29 0.64 -7.70 11.14
C GLY A 29 0.74 -7.55 9.62
N PHE A 30 0.53 -6.36 9.06
CA PHE A 30 0.66 -6.14 7.63
C PHE A 30 2.09 -5.73 7.26
N SER A 31 2.64 -6.37 6.23
CA SER A 31 3.93 -5.98 5.65
C SER A 31 3.75 -4.84 4.66
N TYR A 32 4.41 -3.71 4.91
CA TYR A 32 4.41 -2.54 4.03
C TYR A 32 5.76 -2.34 3.33
N ARG A 33 5.70 -1.76 2.13
CA ARG A 33 6.81 -1.29 1.32
C ARG A 33 6.64 0.19 1.06
N LEU A 34 7.68 0.95 1.36
CA LEU A 34 7.74 2.37 1.07
C LEU A 34 8.42 2.57 -0.28
N LYS A 35 7.71 3.19 -1.22
CA LYS A 35 8.24 3.58 -2.52
C LYS A 35 8.32 5.10 -2.61
N VAL A 36 9.52 5.63 -2.44
CA VAL A 36 9.77 7.06 -2.62
C VAL A 36 9.79 7.37 -4.11
N ILE A 37 8.91 8.27 -4.53
CA ILE A 37 8.84 8.78 -5.89
C ILE A 37 9.26 10.25 -5.86
N ASN A 38 10.39 10.54 -6.48
CA ASN A 38 10.83 11.91 -6.70
C ASN A 38 10.05 12.50 -7.87
N LYS A 39 9.29 13.57 -7.63
CA LYS A 39 8.66 14.35 -8.69
C LYS A 39 9.66 15.33 -9.27
N SER A 40 9.54 15.60 -10.58
CA SER A 40 10.39 16.54 -11.32
C SER A 40 10.40 17.98 -10.75
N ASN A 41 9.40 18.34 -9.94
CA ASN A 41 9.31 19.65 -9.27
C ASN A 41 10.07 19.72 -7.93
N GLY A 42 11.10 18.88 -7.73
CA GLY A 42 11.92 18.84 -6.50
C GLY A 42 11.22 18.29 -5.25
N SER A 43 10.03 17.69 -5.40
CA SER A 43 9.25 17.15 -4.27
C SER A 43 9.27 15.63 -4.27
N SER A 44 9.58 15.01 -3.14
CA SER A 44 9.46 13.56 -2.96
C SER A 44 8.10 13.20 -2.36
N ILE A 45 7.55 12.07 -2.82
CA ILE A 45 6.32 11.49 -2.28
C ILE A 45 6.58 10.03 -1.98
N THR A 46 6.36 9.65 -0.74
CA THR A 46 6.46 8.27 -0.28
C THR A 46 5.12 7.59 -0.45
N LYS A 47 5.06 6.63 -1.38
CA LYS A 47 3.92 5.73 -1.52
C LYS A 47 4.07 4.57 -0.55
N VAL A 48 3.01 4.27 0.16
CA VAL A 48 2.96 3.11 1.04
C VAL A 48 2.18 2.02 0.31
N LEU A 49 2.82 0.87 0.10
CA LEU A 49 2.30 -0.28 -0.61
C LEU A 49 2.27 -1.48 0.34
N ILE A 50 1.15 -2.18 0.48
CA ILE A 50 1.04 -3.39 1.29
C ILE A 50 1.08 -4.58 0.33
N GLY A 51 1.96 -5.54 0.61
CA GLY A 51 2.09 -6.83 -0.06
C GLY A 51 2.41 -6.80 -1.57
N PRO A 52 3.10 -7.81 -2.09
CA PRO A 52 2.79 -8.38 -3.39
C PRO A 52 1.74 -9.49 -3.19
N TYR A 53 0.57 -9.32 -3.78
CA TYR A 53 -0.47 -10.33 -3.84
C TYR A 53 -0.47 -10.97 -5.22
N ASP A 54 -0.40 -12.29 -5.24
CA ASP A 54 -0.52 -13.09 -6.46
C ASP A 54 -1.99 -13.11 -6.93
N ASN A 55 -2.90 -13.26 -5.96
CA ASN A 55 -4.31 -13.47 -6.23
C ASN A 55 -5.17 -12.21 -6.00
N LYS A 56 -6.16 -12.00 -6.87
CA LYS A 56 -7.05 -10.83 -6.77
C LYS A 56 -7.96 -10.91 -5.53
N ASN A 57 -8.35 -12.12 -5.15
CA ASN A 57 -9.28 -12.35 -4.05
C ASN A 57 -8.63 -12.02 -2.70
N GLU A 58 -7.45 -12.59 -2.42
CA GLU A 58 -6.66 -12.27 -1.23
C GLU A 58 -6.39 -10.77 -1.11
N ALA A 59 -5.98 -10.14 -2.22
CA ALA A 59 -5.70 -8.72 -2.24
C ALA A 59 -6.95 -7.87 -1.95
N ARG A 60 -8.16 -8.36 -2.25
CA ARG A 60 -9.43 -7.69 -1.94
C ARG A 60 -9.83 -7.85 -0.47
N GLU A 61 -9.63 -9.03 0.10
CA GLU A 61 -9.92 -9.29 1.52
C GLU A 61 -9.01 -8.48 2.42
N ASP A 62 -7.71 -8.45 2.10
CA ASP A 62 -6.74 -7.61 2.81
C ASP A 62 -7.01 -6.12 2.59
N LEU A 63 -7.43 -5.72 1.37
CA LEU A 63 -7.83 -4.34 1.10
C LEU A 63 -8.97 -3.87 2.01
N LEU A 64 -9.98 -4.72 2.27
CA LEU A 64 -11.07 -4.38 3.17
C LEU A 64 -10.56 -4.12 4.59
N LYS A 65 -9.75 -5.05 5.14
CA LYS A 65 -9.14 -4.91 6.46
C LYS A 65 -8.29 -3.64 6.57
N VAL A 66 -7.48 -3.38 5.54
CA VAL A 66 -6.62 -2.20 5.44
C VAL A 66 -7.44 -0.92 5.29
N LYS A 67 -8.57 -0.94 4.57
CA LYS A 67 -9.47 0.20 4.46
C LYS A 67 -10.13 0.57 5.78
N GLU A 68 -10.63 -0.44 6.49
CA GLU A 68 -11.30 -0.25 7.77
C GLU A 68 -10.33 0.18 8.85
N SER A 69 -9.15 -0.44 8.86
CA SER A 69 -8.20 -0.24 9.93
C SER A 69 -7.27 0.95 9.61
N VAL A 70 -6.59 0.93 8.46
CA VAL A 70 -5.40 1.77 8.18
C VAL A 70 -5.79 3.05 7.46
N ALA A 71 -6.41 2.93 6.30
CA ALA A 71 -6.80 4.06 5.48
C ALA A 71 -7.96 3.70 4.56
N LYS A 72 -9.14 4.32 4.80
CA LYS A 72 -10.35 4.15 3.98
C LYS A 72 -10.12 4.40 2.48
N GLY A 73 -9.13 5.23 2.14
CA GLY A 73 -8.73 5.53 0.77
C GLY A 73 -7.76 4.53 0.11
N ALA A 74 -7.43 3.43 0.78
CA ALA A 74 -6.57 2.40 0.20
C ALA A 74 -7.20 1.80 -1.06
N TYR A 75 -6.39 1.47 -2.07
CA TYR A 75 -6.90 0.87 -3.29
C TYR A 75 -5.92 -0.17 -3.85
N LEU A 76 -6.47 -1.11 -4.62
CA LEU A 76 -5.67 -2.11 -5.30
C LEU A 76 -4.98 -1.48 -6.52
N THR A 77 -3.67 -1.58 -6.58
CA THR A 77 -2.88 -1.20 -7.75
C THR A 77 -2.22 -2.43 -8.36
N LYS A 78 -2.22 -2.51 -9.69
CA LYS A 78 -1.37 -3.46 -10.41
C LYS A 78 0.04 -2.88 -10.43
N VAL A 79 1.04 -3.69 -10.12
CA VAL A 79 2.47 -3.32 -10.16
C VAL A 79 3.20 -4.09 -11.23
#